data_AF-G8YDR4-F1
#
_entry.id   AF-G8YDR4-F1
#
_cell.length_a   1.000
_cell.length_b   1.000
_cell.length_c   1.000
_cell.angle_alpha   90.00
_cell.angle_beta   90.00
_cell.angle_gamma   90.00
#
_symmetry.space_group_name_H-M   'P 1'
#
loop_
_entity.id
_entity.type
_entity.pdbx_description
1 polymer ?
#
loop_
_entity_poly.entity_id
_entity_poly.type
_entity_poly.pdbx_seq_one_letter_code
_entity_poly.pdbx_strand_id
1 'polypeptide(L)'
;MTEHIGKKVNIPGTSGYGILRYCGIIQGKNGLFGGIELVGPIAARRGKNSGAVDGIQYFNVQHPMTGLFLPWVKLQLVNPFLEDLNVNNVKEAERYQETKEMLQSPFNQNDIIGTEEPKDRSVYRDTAPSETEMSSDSTGSKNRDANVADASLVEELTFLRSEVKTLKEECNKQQRDLVNQVKIINDMNMTIKEVHPLLEEYEHELEEKKNKIKKQKHEFDKAREEWREYLNLMSMSQQESELLYQKKIVELNTNLEAARNRDQSEEIKKYISDIDHLKSENKKLNALLQASENKETDRDLKEVDNRLSQINFGMESKSKVNTDDTTVEHDGSNSNNKLEKLEKDDVAEHSGIEDDYFEENIDNVASIDLPVYKPSKPVDPSEGRDDWCGLCERSGHSSINCPYENDIF
;
A
#
# COMPACT_ATOMS: atom_id res chain seq x y z
N MET A 1 -37.29 8.52 -3.81
CA MET A 1 -36.06 8.02 -3.15
C MET A 1 -34.80 8.15 -4.01
N THR A 2 -34.74 7.64 -5.25
CA THR A 2 -33.52 7.72 -6.09
C THR A 2 -33.18 9.13 -6.60
N GLU A 3 -34.12 10.07 -6.61
CA GLU A 3 -33.94 11.39 -7.24
C GLU A 3 -32.85 12.29 -6.62
N HIS A 4 -32.40 12.01 -5.39
CA HIS A 4 -31.29 12.73 -4.77
C HIS A 4 -29.93 12.07 -4.96
N ILE A 5 -29.88 10.84 -5.49
CA ILE A 5 -28.62 10.14 -5.79
C ILE A 5 -27.91 10.89 -6.93
N GLY A 6 -26.60 11.09 -6.80
CA GLY A 6 -25.79 11.93 -7.68
C GLY A 6 -25.79 13.42 -7.31
N LYS A 7 -26.68 13.91 -6.44
CA LYS A 7 -26.68 15.32 -6.02
C LYS A 7 -25.55 15.59 -5.02
N LYS A 8 -24.98 16.80 -5.10
CA LYS A 8 -23.95 17.32 -4.18
C LYS A 8 -24.57 17.60 -2.81
N VAL A 9 -23.97 17.08 -1.74
CA VAL A 9 -24.40 17.26 -0.34
C VAL A 9 -23.29 17.84 0.54
N ASN A 10 -23.64 18.78 1.41
CA ASN A 10 -22.77 19.33 2.44
C ASN A 10 -22.62 18.35 3.61
N ILE A 11 -21.44 18.35 4.26
CA ILE A 11 -21.14 17.42 5.36
C ILE A 11 -21.24 18.15 6.72
N PRO A 12 -22.02 17.65 7.69
CA PRO A 12 -22.17 18.32 8.98
C PRO A 12 -20.85 18.36 9.79
N GLY A 13 -20.57 19.54 10.36
CA GLY A 13 -19.41 19.80 11.21
C GLY A 13 -18.07 19.94 10.48
N THR A 14 -18.04 20.18 9.16
CA THR A 14 -16.81 20.44 8.41
C THR A 14 -17.10 21.29 7.16
N SER A 15 -16.16 22.15 6.76
CA SER A 15 -16.17 22.78 5.44
C SER A 15 -15.82 21.75 4.36
N GLY A 16 -16.83 21.25 3.66
CA GLY A 16 -16.66 20.30 2.56
C GLY A 16 -17.97 19.67 2.10
N TYR A 17 -17.89 18.96 0.98
CA TYR A 17 -19.04 18.32 0.34
C TYR A 17 -18.69 16.90 -0.13
N GLY A 18 -19.72 16.16 -0.48
CA GLY A 18 -19.62 14.90 -1.22
C GLY A 18 -20.76 14.75 -2.22
N ILE A 19 -20.80 13.60 -2.88
CA ILE A 19 -21.88 13.19 -3.78
C ILE A 19 -22.69 12.13 -3.05
N LEU A 20 -24.01 12.32 -2.92
CA LEU A 20 -24.88 11.29 -2.34
C LEU A 20 -24.94 10.10 -3.32
N ARG A 21 -24.47 8.93 -2.89
CA ARG A 21 -24.42 7.71 -3.71
C ARG A 21 -25.44 6.66 -3.28
N TYR A 22 -25.89 6.69 -2.02
CA TYR A 22 -26.84 5.74 -1.46
C TYR A 22 -27.79 6.43 -0.47
N CYS A 23 -29.03 5.96 -0.39
CA CYS A 23 -29.98 6.27 0.68
C CYS A 23 -30.79 5.01 0.98
N GLY A 24 -30.72 4.50 2.22
CA GLY A 24 -31.38 3.26 2.63
C GLY A 24 -30.94 2.79 4.02
N ILE A 25 -31.46 1.65 4.46
CA ILE A 25 -31.01 1.03 5.72
C ILE A 25 -29.61 0.40 5.52
N ILE A 26 -28.89 0.16 6.61
CA ILE A 26 -27.63 -0.59 6.56
C ILE A 26 -27.81 -1.82 7.43
N GLN A 27 -27.46 -3.00 6.92
CA GLN A 27 -27.54 -4.25 7.67
C GLN A 27 -26.76 -4.13 8.98
N GLY A 28 -27.38 -4.59 10.08
CA GLY A 28 -26.81 -4.45 11.43
C GLY A 28 -26.90 -3.05 12.06
N LYS A 29 -27.48 -2.04 11.38
CA LYS A 29 -27.59 -0.66 11.91
C LYS A 29 -29.04 -0.15 11.88
N ASN A 30 -29.42 0.54 12.95
CA ASN A 30 -30.77 1.07 13.10
C ASN A 30 -30.89 2.47 12.48
N GLY A 31 -31.94 2.69 11.70
CA GLY A 31 -32.28 3.96 11.06
C GLY A 31 -31.88 4.05 9.59
N LEU A 32 -32.22 5.18 8.96
CA LEU A 32 -31.92 5.48 7.57
C LEU A 32 -30.56 6.18 7.45
N PHE A 33 -29.76 5.81 6.46
CA PHE A 33 -28.43 6.36 6.21
C PHE A 33 -28.29 6.89 4.79
N GLY A 34 -27.61 8.03 4.65
CA GLY A 34 -27.04 8.46 3.38
C GLY A 34 -25.61 7.96 3.26
N GLY A 35 -25.31 7.22 2.19
CA GLY A 35 -23.95 6.87 1.79
C GLY A 35 -23.41 7.89 0.80
N ILE A 36 -22.23 8.43 1.08
CA ILE A 36 -21.69 9.63 0.43
C ILE A 36 -20.27 9.34 -0.03
N GLU A 37 -19.96 9.70 -1.26
CA GLU A 37 -18.58 9.77 -1.74
C GLU A 37 -18.04 11.18 -1.47
N LEU A 38 -17.01 11.29 -0.64
CA LEU A 38 -16.41 12.58 -0.29
C LEU A 38 -15.52 13.10 -1.42
N VAL A 39 -15.59 14.40 -1.72
CA VAL A 39 -14.85 15.02 -2.82
C VAL A 39 -13.82 16.02 -2.31
N GLY A 40 -12.59 15.94 -2.82
CA GLY A 40 -11.50 16.85 -2.45
C GLY A 40 -10.90 16.59 -1.06
N PRO A 41 -10.30 17.60 -0.40
CA PRO A 41 -9.48 17.41 0.81
C PRO A 41 -10.19 16.78 2.02
N ILE A 42 -11.52 16.83 2.07
CA ILE A 42 -12.31 16.18 3.13
C ILE A 42 -12.29 14.65 3.00
N ALA A 43 -12.10 14.11 1.79
CA ALA A 43 -12.07 12.67 1.55
C ALA A 43 -10.92 11.98 2.31
N ALA A 44 -9.70 12.53 2.21
CA ALA A 44 -8.53 12.03 2.93
C ALA A 44 -8.60 12.16 4.46
N ARG A 45 -9.49 13.03 5.00
CA ARG A 45 -9.61 13.30 6.44
C ARG A 45 -10.82 12.65 7.12
N ARG A 46 -11.92 12.43 6.39
CA ARG A 46 -13.20 11.93 6.93
C ARG A 46 -13.76 10.71 6.20
N GLY A 47 -13.15 10.29 5.10
CA GLY A 47 -13.45 9.03 4.44
C GLY A 47 -13.12 7.85 5.36
N LYS A 48 -13.93 6.78 5.27
CA LYS A 48 -13.85 5.63 6.20
C LYS A 48 -14.05 4.27 5.55
N ASN A 49 -14.62 4.21 4.34
CA ASN A 49 -15.00 2.96 3.69
C ASN A 49 -14.96 3.10 2.17
N SER A 50 -15.07 1.97 1.48
CA SER A 50 -15.20 1.87 0.02
C SER A 50 -16.66 1.93 -0.47
N GLY A 51 -17.60 2.41 0.37
CA GLY A 51 -19.04 2.26 0.16
C GLY A 51 -19.60 0.89 0.58
N ALA A 52 -18.79 0.05 1.22
CA ALA A 52 -19.19 -1.19 1.87
C ALA A 52 -19.29 -1.05 3.41
N VAL A 53 -20.12 -1.89 4.03
CA VAL A 53 -20.20 -2.10 5.48
C VAL A 53 -20.35 -3.59 5.74
N ASP A 54 -19.52 -4.15 6.62
CA ASP A 54 -19.57 -5.55 7.08
C ASP A 54 -19.65 -6.58 5.93
N GLY A 55 -18.90 -6.32 4.85
CA GLY A 55 -18.83 -7.17 3.65
C GLY A 55 -19.89 -6.89 2.58
N ILE A 56 -20.89 -6.04 2.86
CA ILE A 56 -21.98 -5.71 1.94
C ILE A 56 -21.70 -4.37 1.26
N GLN A 57 -21.71 -4.35 -0.08
CA GLN A 57 -21.51 -3.16 -0.89
C GLN A 57 -22.83 -2.41 -1.09
N TYR A 58 -22.89 -1.12 -0.75
CA TYR A 58 -24.10 -0.28 -0.91
C TYR A 58 -23.97 0.75 -2.04
N PHE A 59 -22.74 1.21 -2.31
CA PHE A 59 -22.42 2.09 -3.44
C PHE A 59 -20.94 1.98 -3.79
N ASN A 60 -20.55 2.34 -5.02
CA ASN A 60 -19.15 2.35 -5.43
C ASN A 60 -18.54 3.75 -5.26
N VAL A 61 -17.23 3.79 -4.99
CA VAL A 61 -16.40 5.00 -4.92
C VAL A 61 -15.31 4.96 -5.99
N GLN A 62 -14.91 6.13 -6.51
CA GLN A 62 -13.81 6.27 -7.48
C GLN A 62 -12.43 6.08 -6.84
N HIS A 63 -12.30 6.42 -5.56
CA HIS A 63 -11.06 6.29 -4.81
C HIS A 63 -11.29 5.52 -3.51
N PRO A 64 -10.43 4.55 -3.15
CA PRO A 64 -10.55 3.80 -1.90
C PRO A 64 -10.68 4.69 -0.66
N MET A 65 -11.41 4.21 0.35
CA MET A 65 -11.62 4.89 1.63
C MET A 65 -12.29 6.27 1.58
N THR A 66 -12.77 6.77 0.43
CA THR A 66 -13.45 8.08 0.34
C THR A 66 -14.94 8.06 0.72
N GLY A 67 -15.52 6.87 0.91
CA GLY A 67 -16.91 6.69 1.32
C GLY A 67 -17.16 7.03 2.78
N LEU A 68 -18.32 7.63 3.06
CA LEU A 68 -18.81 7.97 4.39
C LEU A 68 -20.32 7.72 4.49
N PHE A 69 -20.75 7.00 5.52
CA PHE A 69 -22.17 6.89 5.87
C PHE A 69 -22.52 7.85 7.01
N LEU A 70 -23.63 8.57 6.87
CA LEU A 70 -24.20 9.42 7.92
C LEU A 70 -25.70 9.15 8.07
N PRO A 71 -26.27 9.23 9.29
CA PRO A 71 -27.73 9.15 9.48
C PRO A 71 -28.45 10.22 8.65
N TRP A 72 -29.53 9.84 7.97
CA TRP A 72 -30.27 10.73 7.05
C TRP A 72 -30.64 12.07 7.69
N VAL A 73 -31.21 12.03 8.90
CA VAL A 73 -31.57 13.21 9.70
C VAL A 73 -30.40 14.19 9.87
N LYS A 74 -29.15 13.69 10.04
CA LYS A 74 -27.96 14.55 10.17
C LYS A 74 -27.53 15.17 8.84
N LEU A 75 -27.85 14.55 7.70
CA LEU A 75 -27.60 15.12 6.38
C LEU A 75 -28.63 16.19 6.03
N GLN A 76 -29.91 15.95 6.31
CA GLN A 76 -30.99 16.91 6.04
C GLN A 76 -30.79 18.25 6.76
N LEU A 77 -30.34 18.22 8.03
CA LEU A 77 -30.06 19.43 8.82
C LEU A 77 -29.07 20.41 8.14
N VAL A 78 -28.22 19.93 7.23
CA VAL A 78 -27.29 20.77 6.45
C VAL A 78 -27.54 20.73 4.94
N ASN A 79 -28.61 20.05 4.50
CA ASN A 79 -29.07 19.93 3.12
C ASN A 79 -30.62 19.96 3.07
N PRO A 80 -31.26 21.15 3.18
CA PRO A 80 -32.72 21.28 3.27
C PRO A 80 -33.50 20.77 2.04
N PHE A 81 -32.82 20.46 0.94
CA PHE A 81 -33.43 19.89 -0.27
C PHE A 81 -33.61 18.37 -0.21
N LEU A 82 -33.24 17.71 0.89
CA LEU A 82 -33.40 16.27 1.10
C LEU A 82 -34.72 16.00 1.85
N GLU A 83 -35.65 15.32 1.20
CA GLU A 83 -37.00 15.00 1.72
C GLU A 83 -36.98 14.25 3.07
N ASP A 84 -38.00 14.48 3.89
CA ASP A 84 -38.23 13.76 5.15
C ASP A 84 -38.68 12.32 4.88
N LEU A 85 -37.73 11.39 4.98
CA LEU A 85 -37.95 9.96 4.76
C LEU A 85 -38.16 9.22 6.09
N ASN A 86 -39.34 8.65 6.28
CA ASN A 86 -39.67 7.79 7.43
C ASN A 86 -39.27 6.33 7.14
N VAL A 87 -38.57 5.69 8.09
CA VAL A 87 -38.07 4.30 8.02
C VAL A 87 -39.18 3.28 7.71
N ASN A 88 -40.43 3.56 8.10
CA ASN A 88 -41.57 2.67 7.82
C ASN A 88 -41.85 2.55 6.31
N ASN A 89 -41.67 3.63 5.53
CA ASN A 89 -41.92 3.62 4.08
C ASN A 89 -40.79 2.90 3.30
N VAL A 90 -39.63 2.69 3.93
CA VAL A 90 -38.45 2.07 3.31
C VAL A 90 -38.59 0.55 3.22
N LYS A 91 -39.14 -0.08 4.28
CA LYS A 91 -39.41 -1.53 4.34
C LYS A 91 -40.55 -2.02 3.43
N GLU A 92 -41.30 -1.10 2.82
CA GLU A 92 -42.27 -1.40 1.77
C GLU A 92 -41.65 -1.19 0.37
N ALA A 93 -40.80 -0.17 0.20
CA ALA A 93 -40.11 0.10 -1.07
C ALA A 93 -39.07 -0.97 -1.42
N GLU A 94 -38.22 -1.39 -0.48
CA GLU A 94 -37.19 -2.41 -0.71
C GLU A 94 -37.82 -3.75 -1.12
N ARG A 95 -38.91 -4.13 -0.45
CA ARG A 95 -39.73 -5.32 -0.78
C ARG A 95 -40.29 -5.27 -2.21
N TYR A 96 -40.67 -4.09 -2.69
CA TYR A 96 -41.12 -3.87 -4.07
C TYR A 96 -39.97 -3.96 -5.09
N GLN A 97 -38.74 -3.59 -4.71
CA GLN A 97 -37.57 -3.65 -5.58
C GLN A 97 -37.03 -5.09 -5.70
N GLU A 98 -36.92 -5.83 -4.60
CA GLU A 98 -36.55 -7.27 -4.61
C GLU A 98 -37.51 -8.09 -5.51
N THR A 99 -38.82 -7.84 -5.42
CA THR A 99 -39.79 -8.51 -6.31
C THR A 99 -39.66 -8.13 -7.78
N LYS A 100 -39.05 -6.99 -8.10
CA LYS A 100 -38.89 -6.50 -9.48
C LYS A 100 -37.62 -7.05 -10.12
N GLU A 101 -36.53 -7.19 -9.37
CA GLU A 101 -35.29 -7.81 -9.84
C GLU A 101 -35.44 -9.33 -10.05
N MET A 102 -36.25 -10.00 -9.22
CA MET A 102 -36.62 -11.41 -9.42
C MET A 102 -37.44 -11.71 -10.70
N LEU A 103 -37.97 -10.68 -11.38
CA LEU A 103 -38.86 -10.83 -12.54
C LEU A 103 -38.23 -10.46 -13.89
N GLN A 104 -36.93 -10.17 -13.97
CA GLN A 104 -36.27 -9.76 -15.22
C GLN A 104 -34.96 -10.47 -15.56
N SER A 105 -35.05 -11.73 -16.01
CA SER A 105 -34.18 -12.28 -17.07
C SER A 105 -34.64 -13.67 -17.54
N PRO A 106 -34.24 -14.14 -18.76
CA PRO A 106 -33.63 -13.40 -19.87
C PRO A 106 -34.39 -13.62 -21.20
N PHE A 107 -34.59 -12.57 -22.00
CA PHE A 107 -34.74 -12.74 -23.44
C PHE A 107 -34.00 -11.64 -24.20
N ASN A 108 -33.08 -12.09 -25.05
CA ASN A 108 -32.22 -11.26 -25.86
C ASN A 108 -32.79 -11.27 -27.28
N GLN A 109 -33.04 -10.10 -27.87
CA GLN A 109 -32.99 -9.94 -29.33
C GLN A 109 -32.79 -8.47 -29.68
N ASN A 110 -31.88 -8.24 -30.64
CA ASN A 110 -31.64 -6.93 -31.23
C ASN A 110 -32.87 -6.49 -32.03
N ASP A 111 -33.07 -5.18 -32.17
CA ASP A 111 -33.17 -4.61 -33.52
C ASP A 111 -32.83 -3.12 -33.57
N ILE A 112 -32.52 -2.68 -34.77
CA ILE A 112 -32.02 -1.34 -35.15
C ILE A 112 -33.22 -0.45 -35.55
N ILE A 113 -32.97 0.86 -35.81
CA ILE A 113 -33.92 1.93 -36.21
C ILE A 113 -34.49 2.66 -34.97
N GLY A 114 -34.51 3.99 -34.85
CA GLY A 114 -34.24 5.07 -35.80
C GLY A 114 -35.46 6.02 -35.89
N THR A 115 -35.21 7.35 -35.96
CA THR A 115 -36.20 8.46 -36.08
C THR A 115 -37.14 8.65 -34.85
N GLU A 116 -37.81 9.79 -34.60
CA GLU A 116 -37.60 11.23 -34.90
C GLU A 116 -38.41 12.07 -33.87
N GLU A 117 -38.17 13.39 -33.77
CA GLU A 117 -38.96 14.30 -32.92
C GLU A 117 -40.40 14.51 -33.45
N PRO A 118 -41.44 14.51 -32.60
CA PRO A 118 -42.76 15.03 -32.98
C PRO A 118 -42.86 16.54 -32.69
N LYS A 119 -42.97 17.34 -33.76
CA LYS A 119 -43.42 18.74 -33.69
C LYS A 119 -44.93 18.81 -33.89
N ASP A 120 -45.68 19.04 -32.81
CA ASP A 120 -47.13 19.22 -32.92
C ASP A 120 -47.54 20.66 -33.23
N ARG A 121 -48.39 20.80 -34.25
CA ARG A 121 -49.02 22.06 -34.66
C ARG A 121 -50.27 22.30 -33.81
N SER A 122 -50.42 23.49 -33.23
CA SER A 122 -51.73 23.93 -32.72
C SER A 122 -52.53 24.65 -33.81
N VAL A 123 -53.83 24.36 -33.85
CA VAL A 123 -54.78 24.73 -34.90
C VAL A 123 -55.95 25.47 -34.23
N TYR A 124 -56.19 26.70 -34.69
CA TYR A 124 -57.42 27.52 -34.55
C TYR A 124 -57.95 27.87 -33.15
N ARG A 125 -58.27 29.16 -32.99
CA ARG A 125 -59.56 29.55 -32.42
C ARG A 125 -60.02 30.92 -32.92
N ASP A 126 -61.21 30.95 -33.51
CA ASP A 126 -61.87 32.16 -33.97
C ASP A 126 -62.41 33.00 -32.82
N THR A 127 -62.48 34.33 -33.00
CA THR A 127 -63.50 35.17 -32.35
C THR A 127 -63.73 36.43 -33.21
N ALA A 128 -64.89 36.50 -33.87
CA ALA A 128 -65.43 37.74 -34.43
C ALA A 128 -66.04 38.61 -33.31
N PRO A 129 -66.38 39.90 -33.57
CA PRO A 129 -67.81 40.14 -33.83
C PRO A 129 -68.17 41.27 -34.81
N SER A 130 -69.32 41.05 -35.45
CA SER A 130 -70.39 41.98 -35.85
C SER A 130 -70.19 43.08 -36.91
N GLU A 131 -71.12 43.01 -37.88
CA GLU A 131 -71.52 43.97 -38.91
C GLU A 131 -72.46 45.08 -38.36
N THR A 132 -72.86 46.05 -39.22
CA THR A 132 -74.01 47.03 -39.18
C THR A 132 -73.57 48.37 -39.81
N GLU A 133 -74.21 49.02 -40.81
CA GLU A 133 -75.34 48.64 -41.69
C GLU A 133 -75.35 49.45 -43.02
N MET A 134 -76.06 48.91 -44.02
CA MET A 134 -76.92 49.54 -45.06
C MET A 134 -76.86 51.05 -45.41
N SER A 135 -76.86 51.38 -46.72
CA SER A 135 -77.90 52.24 -47.35
C SER A 135 -77.89 52.13 -48.89
N SER A 136 -78.92 52.65 -49.56
CA SER A 136 -79.45 52.17 -50.85
C SER A 136 -79.46 53.17 -52.03
N ASP A 137 -79.47 52.57 -53.24
CA ASP A 137 -80.31 52.91 -54.40
C ASP A 137 -79.94 53.95 -55.50
N SER A 138 -80.18 53.51 -56.74
CA SER A 138 -80.69 54.27 -57.91
C SER A 138 -79.88 55.49 -58.44
N THR A 139 -79.23 55.42 -59.61
CA THR A 139 -79.86 55.29 -60.94
C THR A 139 -78.79 55.16 -62.04
N GLY A 140 -79.14 54.58 -63.19
CA GLY A 140 -78.20 54.41 -64.30
C GLY A 140 -78.08 55.64 -65.21
N SER A 141 -76.89 55.84 -65.81
CA SER A 141 -76.76 56.58 -67.05
C SER A 141 -75.66 55.99 -67.93
N LYS A 142 -75.90 55.94 -69.24
CA LYS A 142 -75.03 55.27 -70.21
C LYS A 142 -73.91 56.20 -70.64
N ASN A 143 -72.65 55.79 -70.49
CA ASN A 143 -71.50 56.23 -71.28
C ASN A 143 -70.40 55.15 -71.15
N ARG A 144 -70.22 54.31 -72.18
CA ARG A 144 -69.41 53.08 -72.07
C ARG A 144 -68.00 53.16 -72.64
N ASP A 145 -67.68 54.16 -73.46
CA ASP A 145 -66.50 54.09 -74.33
C ASP A 145 -65.36 55.08 -73.96
N ALA A 146 -65.38 55.61 -72.74
CA ALA A 146 -64.29 56.44 -72.18
C ALA A 146 -63.76 55.96 -70.80
N ASN A 147 -64.48 55.08 -70.10
CA ASN A 147 -64.23 54.77 -68.68
C ASN A 147 -63.27 53.59 -68.41
N VAL A 148 -62.86 52.83 -69.43
CA VAL A 148 -62.06 51.59 -69.21
C VAL A 148 -60.61 51.90 -68.84
N ALA A 149 -60.01 52.93 -69.43
CA ALA A 149 -58.65 53.37 -69.07
C ALA A 149 -58.61 54.03 -67.68
N ASP A 150 -59.65 54.80 -67.34
CA ASP A 150 -59.77 55.49 -66.04
C ASP A 150 -59.97 54.49 -64.89
N ALA A 151 -60.80 53.46 -65.10
CA ALA A 151 -60.99 52.38 -64.12
C ALA A 151 -59.68 51.61 -63.82
N SER A 152 -58.85 51.34 -64.84
CA SER A 152 -57.55 50.67 -64.67
C SER A 152 -56.57 51.51 -63.87
N LEU A 153 -56.53 52.83 -64.09
CA LEU A 153 -55.69 53.75 -63.33
C LEU A 153 -56.20 53.92 -61.88
N VAL A 154 -57.51 53.90 -61.67
CA VAL A 154 -58.11 53.90 -60.33
C VAL A 154 -57.74 52.60 -59.58
N GLU A 155 -57.79 51.45 -60.23
CA GLU A 155 -57.39 50.16 -59.63
C GLU A 155 -55.91 50.18 -59.21
N GLU A 156 -55.00 50.60 -60.09
CA GLU A 156 -53.57 50.75 -59.79
C GLU A 156 -53.30 51.76 -58.66
N LEU A 157 -54.02 52.90 -58.63
CA LEU A 157 -53.94 53.87 -57.54
C LEU A 157 -54.48 53.31 -56.21
N THR A 158 -55.52 52.46 -56.22
CA THR A 158 -56.00 51.79 -55.00
C THR A 158 -55.01 50.74 -54.50
N PHE A 159 -54.37 49.99 -55.41
CA PHE A 159 -53.32 49.03 -55.08
C PHE A 159 -52.11 49.74 -54.44
N LEU A 160 -51.55 50.75 -55.10
CA LEU A 160 -50.42 51.54 -54.58
C LEU A 160 -50.76 52.23 -53.26
N ARG A 161 -51.99 52.72 -53.07
CA ARG A 161 -52.46 53.25 -51.77
C ARG A 161 -52.50 52.18 -50.69
N SER A 162 -52.85 50.94 -51.02
CA SER A 162 -52.85 49.82 -50.08
C SER A 162 -51.42 49.40 -49.70
N GLU A 163 -50.49 49.39 -50.67
CA GLU A 163 -49.08 49.06 -50.45
C GLU A 163 -48.34 50.14 -49.65
N VAL A 164 -48.60 51.42 -49.92
CA VAL A 164 -48.10 52.53 -49.08
C VAL A 164 -48.65 52.44 -47.66
N LYS A 165 -49.88 51.93 -47.47
CA LYS A 165 -50.45 51.71 -46.14
C LYS A 165 -49.74 50.56 -45.42
N THR A 166 -49.54 49.41 -46.05
CA THR A 166 -48.85 48.25 -45.43
C THR A 166 -47.39 48.55 -45.12
N LEU A 167 -46.65 49.18 -46.03
CA LEU A 167 -45.26 49.61 -45.79
C LEU A 167 -45.15 50.61 -44.63
N LYS A 168 -46.14 51.50 -44.46
CA LYS A 168 -46.20 52.43 -43.33
C LYS A 168 -46.51 51.72 -42.01
N GLU A 169 -47.39 50.72 -42.03
CA GLU A 169 -47.67 49.87 -40.86
C GLU A 169 -46.46 49.03 -40.46
N GLU A 170 -45.70 48.51 -41.42
CA GLU A 170 -44.46 47.77 -41.21
C GLU A 170 -43.34 48.67 -40.66
N CYS A 171 -43.13 49.86 -41.24
CA CYS A 171 -42.17 50.84 -40.72
C CYS A 171 -42.52 51.27 -39.27
N ASN A 172 -43.81 51.50 -38.98
CA ASN A 172 -44.29 51.76 -37.62
C ASN A 172 -44.14 50.55 -36.67
N LYS A 173 -44.12 49.33 -37.19
CA LYS A 173 -43.81 48.13 -36.40
C LYS A 173 -42.31 48.06 -36.09
N GLN A 174 -41.46 48.17 -37.10
CA GLN A 174 -39.99 48.21 -36.95
C GLN A 174 -39.54 49.31 -35.97
N GLN A 175 -40.16 50.50 -36.02
CA GLN A 175 -39.88 51.58 -35.07
C GLN A 175 -40.24 51.22 -33.62
N ARG A 176 -41.35 50.51 -33.39
CA ARG A 176 -41.72 50.01 -32.05
C ARG A 176 -40.76 48.91 -31.59
N ASP A 177 -40.40 48.00 -32.49
CA ASP A 177 -39.46 46.91 -32.19
C ASP A 177 -38.07 47.45 -31.84
N LEU A 178 -37.59 48.50 -32.54
CA LEU A 178 -36.33 49.19 -32.22
C LEU A 178 -36.37 49.87 -30.85
N VAL A 179 -37.47 50.55 -30.50
CA VAL A 179 -37.66 51.15 -29.17
C VAL A 179 -37.64 50.08 -28.07
N ASN A 180 -38.27 48.92 -28.31
CA ASN A 180 -38.23 47.79 -27.38
C ASN A 180 -36.80 47.23 -27.22
N GLN A 181 -36.04 47.09 -28.32
CA GLN A 181 -34.64 46.65 -28.26
C GLN A 181 -33.75 47.63 -27.50
N VAL A 182 -33.89 48.94 -27.74
CA VAL A 182 -33.17 49.99 -27.00
C VAL A 182 -33.49 49.94 -25.51
N LYS A 183 -34.74 49.68 -25.14
CA LYS A 183 -35.13 49.48 -23.73
C LYS A 183 -34.42 48.26 -23.12
N ILE A 184 -34.45 47.11 -23.78
CA ILE A 184 -33.76 45.89 -23.32
C ILE A 184 -32.26 46.14 -23.14
N ILE A 185 -31.61 46.82 -24.10
CA ILE A 185 -30.19 47.16 -24.01
C ILE A 185 -29.91 48.10 -22.82
N ASN A 186 -30.78 49.08 -22.55
CA ASN A 186 -30.64 49.95 -21.39
C ASN A 186 -30.81 49.18 -20.07
N ASP A 187 -31.81 48.31 -19.98
CA ASP A 187 -32.08 47.48 -18.80
C ASP A 187 -30.88 46.53 -18.54
N MET A 188 -30.33 45.89 -19.59
CA MET A 188 -29.08 45.12 -19.51
C MET A 188 -27.90 45.97 -19.04
N ASN A 189 -27.71 47.19 -19.59
CA ASN A 189 -26.64 48.09 -19.15
C ASN A 189 -26.78 48.52 -17.68
N MET A 190 -27.99 48.60 -17.12
CA MET A 190 -28.16 48.83 -15.67
C MET A 190 -27.77 47.60 -14.86
N THR A 191 -28.21 46.39 -15.25
CA THR A 191 -27.75 45.16 -14.57
C THR A 191 -26.23 44.98 -14.63
N ILE A 192 -25.58 45.35 -15.73
CA ILE A 192 -24.10 45.33 -15.83
C ILE A 192 -23.47 46.31 -14.84
N LYS A 193 -24.00 47.54 -14.72
CA LYS A 193 -23.50 48.53 -13.74
C LYS A 193 -23.68 48.08 -12.29
N GLU A 194 -24.71 47.31 -11.99
CA GLU A 194 -24.97 46.75 -10.65
C GLU A 194 -24.08 45.54 -10.34
N VAL A 195 -23.86 44.66 -11.32
CA VAL A 195 -23.08 43.41 -11.13
C VAL A 195 -21.56 43.64 -11.21
N HIS A 196 -21.09 44.59 -12.02
CA HIS A 196 -19.64 44.84 -12.18
C HIS A 196 -18.87 45.14 -10.87
N PRO A 197 -19.34 46.05 -9.96
CA PRO A 197 -18.62 46.29 -8.70
C PRO A 197 -18.64 45.07 -7.76
N LEU A 198 -19.70 44.25 -7.79
CA LEU A 198 -19.75 43.00 -7.02
C LEU A 198 -18.74 41.98 -7.56
N LEU A 199 -18.56 41.91 -8.88
CA LEU A 199 -17.55 41.05 -9.50
C LEU A 199 -16.13 41.49 -9.10
N GLU A 200 -15.84 42.79 -9.11
CA GLU A 200 -14.56 43.35 -8.69
C GLU A 200 -14.27 43.07 -7.21
N GLU A 201 -15.28 43.16 -6.33
CA GLU A 201 -15.17 42.76 -4.92
C GLU A 201 -14.84 41.26 -4.76
N TYR A 202 -15.53 40.37 -5.48
CA TYR A 202 -15.22 38.93 -5.47
C TYR A 202 -13.84 38.61 -6.06
N GLU A 203 -13.40 39.29 -7.10
CA GLU A 203 -12.05 39.14 -7.66
C GLU A 203 -10.98 39.58 -6.66
N HIS A 204 -11.22 40.68 -5.93
CA HIS A 204 -10.35 41.14 -4.86
C HIS A 204 -10.29 40.13 -3.69
N GLU A 205 -11.45 39.67 -3.19
CA GLU A 205 -11.50 38.64 -2.15
C GLU A 205 -10.75 37.36 -2.56
N LEU A 206 -10.94 36.89 -3.79
CA LEU A 206 -10.26 35.72 -4.34
C LEU A 206 -8.73 35.92 -4.33
N GLU A 207 -8.26 37.12 -4.68
CA GLU A 207 -6.84 37.44 -4.67
C GLU A 207 -6.27 37.55 -3.25
N GLU A 208 -7.01 38.12 -2.29
CA GLU A 208 -6.64 38.05 -0.88
C GLU A 208 -6.54 36.61 -0.36
N LYS A 209 -7.54 35.76 -0.65
CA LYS A 209 -7.53 34.35 -0.20
C LYS A 209 -6.36 33.58 -0.84
N LYS A 210 -6.09 33.77 -2.14
CA LYS A 210 -4.92 33.18 -2.83
C LYS A 210 -3.61 33.60 -2.17
N ASN A 211 -3.42 34.89 -1.89
CA ASN A 211 -2.21 35.39 -1.25
C ASN A 211 -2.06 34.88 0.19
N LYS A 212 -3.16 34.75 0.94
CA LYS A 212 -3.16 34.12 2.27
C LYS A 212 -2.77 32.64 2.21
N ILE A 213 -3.32 31.87 1.26
CA ILE A 213 -2.95 30.45 1.04
C ILE A 213 -1.47 30.34 0.64
N LYS A 214 -0.99 31.21 -0.26
CA LYS A 214 0.41 31.26 -0.70
C LYS A 214 1.37 31.53 0.48
N LYS A 215 1.02 32.47 1.36
CA LYS A 215 1.79 32.78 2.57
C LYS A 215 1.81 31.59 3.54
N GLN A 216 0.64 31.03 3.86
CA GLN A 216 0.55 29.86 4.74
C GLN A 216 1.31 28.65 4.19
N LYS A 217 1.24 28.40 2.87
CA LYS A 217 2.02 27.35 2.21
C LYS A 217 3.52 27.59 2.40
N HIS A 218 4.00 28.81 2.16
CA HIS A 218 5.42 29.15 2.37
C HIS A 218 5.85 28.97 3.84
N GLU A 219 5.01 29.36 4.81
CA GLU A 219 5.25 29.14 6.23
C GLU A 219 5.33 27.65 6.58
N PHE A 220 4.45 26.80 6.03
CA PHE A 220 4.50 25.34 6.21
C PHE A 220 5.70 24.70 5.51
N ASP A 221 6.04 25.11 4.30
CA ASP A 221 7.19 24.60 3.55
C ASP A 221 8.50 24.96 4.26
N LYS A 222 8.62 26.19 4.80
CA LYS A 222 9.76 26.61 5.63
C LYS A 222 9.87 25.80 6.92
N ALA A 223 8.77 25.69 7.69
CA ALA A 223 8.76 24.92 8.91
C ALA A 223 9.12 23.45 8.65
N ARG A 224 8.61 22.86 7.56
CA ARG A 224 8.95 21.49 7.16
C ARG A 224 10.45 21.31 6.89
N GLU A 225 11.12 22.31 6.31
CA GLU A 225 12.57 22.25 6.10
C GLU A 225 13.35 22.40 7.43
N GLU A 226 12.95 23.34 8.29
CA GLU A 226 13.50 23.47 9.65
C GLU A 226 13.35 22.16 10.47
N TRP A 227 12.21 21.47 10.35
CA TRP A 227 11.98 20.16 10.97
C TRP A 227 12.86 19.05 10.35
N ARG A 228 13.18 19.13 9.06
CA ARG A 228 14.10 18.18 8.39
C ARG A 228 15.54 18.39 8.83
N GLU A 229 15.99 19.63 8.91
CA GLU A 229 17.31 20.00 9.42
C GLU A 229 17.47 19.54 10.88
N TYR A 230 16.46 19.79 11.73
CA TYR A 230 16.44 19.32 13.11
C TYR A 230 16.46 17.79 13.22
N LEU A 231 15.65 17.08 12.41
CA LEU A 231 15.63 15.62 12.39
C LEU A 231 16.98 15.03 11.93
N ASN A 232 17.62 15.64 10.93
CA ASN A 232 18.94 15.22 10.47
C ASN A 232 20.00 15.41 11.57
N LEU A 233 20.02 16.57 12.23
CA LEU A 233 20.93 16.84 13.36
C LEU A 233 20.72 15.84 14.51
N MET A 234 19.46 15.55 14.86
CA MET A 234 19.12 14.54 15.87
C MET A 234 19.56 13.14 15.45
N SER A 235 19.32 12.75 14.19
CA SER A 235 19.72 11.46 13.64
C SER A 235 21.24 11.27 13.65
N MET A 236 22.01 12.30 13.29
CA MET A 236 23.47 12.26 13.36
C MET A 236 23.95 12.10 14.81
N SER A 237 23.41 12.89 15.75
CA SER A 237 23.78 12.79 17.17
C SER A 237 23.41 11.43 17.79
N GLN A 238 22.27 10.86 17.40
CA GLN A 238 21.87 9.51 17.80
C GLN A 238 22.82 8.46 17.22
N GLN A 239 23.17 8.54 15.94
CA GLN A 239 24.10 7.62 15.28
C GLN A 239 25.51 7.68 15.88
N GLU A 240 26.01 8.88 16.23
CA GLU A 240 27.26 9.05 16.96
C GLU A 240 27.20 8.40 18.35
N SER A 241 26.10 8.59 19.08
CA SER A 241 25.88 8.00 20.40
C SER A 241 25.82 6.47 20.32
N GLU A 242 25.11 5.93 19.34
CA GLU A 242 25.02 4.49 19.09
C GLU A 242 26.40 3.90 18.78
N LEU A 243 27.18 4.55 17.91
CA LEU A 243 28.54 4.14 17.57
C LEU A 243 29.50 4.16 18.78
N LEU A 244 29.31 5.09 19.73
CA LEU A 244 30.03 5.08 21.01
C LEU A 244 29.60 3.90 21.90
N TYR A 245 28.31 3.59 21.98
CA TYR A 245 27.82 2.43 22.74
C TYR A 245 28.29 1.11 22.13
N GLN A 246 28.21 0.95 20.80
CA GLN A 246 28.73 -0.22 20.08
C GLN A 246 30.23 -0.41 20.35
N LYS A 247 31.04 0.66 20.25
CA LYS A 247 32.46 0.62 20.63
C LYS A 247 32.66 0.18 22.08
N LYS A 248 31.85 0.68 23.02
CA LYS A 248 31.99 0.30 24.43
C LYS A 248 31.56 -1.14 24.70
N ILE A 249 30.56 -1.66 24.00
CA ILE A 249 30.18 -3.08 24.05
C ILE A 249 31.33 -3.95 23.56
N VAL A 250 31.95 -3.62 22.41
CA VAL A 250 33.13 -4.35 21.90
C VAL A 250 34.32 -4.28 22.86
N GLU A 251 34.60 -3.11 23.45
CA GLU A 251 35.65 -2.95 24.45
C GLU A 251 35.38 -3.78 25.73
N LEU A 252 34.13 -3.86 26.19
CA LEU A 252 33.76 -4.68 27.34
C LEU A 252 33.83 -6.18 27.01
N ASN A 253 33.38 -6.60 25.83
CA ASN A 253 33.44 -7.99 25.38
C ASN A 253 34.89 -8.49 25.26
N THR A 254 35.77 -7.70 24.62
CA THR A 254 37.20 -8.08 24.50
C THR A 254 37.90 -8.11 25.86
N ASN A 255 37.53 -7.24 26.80
CA ASN A 255 38.02 -7.31 28.19
C ASN A 255 37.50 -8.57 28.93
N LEU A 256 36.24 -8.97 28.72
CA LEU A 256 35.67 -10.19 29.28
C LEU A 256 36.32 -11.46 28.68
N GLU A 257 36.54 -11.50 27.37
CA GLU A 257 37.29 -12.58 26.70
C GLU A 257 38.72 -12.66 27.22
N ALA A 258 39.42 -11.53 27.36
CA ALA A 258 40.76 -11.48 27.93
C ALA A 258 40.82 -11.94 29.39
N ALA A 259 39.77 -11.69 30.18
CA ALA A 259 39.64 -12.23 31.54
C ALA A 259 39.40 -13.75 31.52
N ARG A 260 38.40 -14.22 30.76
CA ARG A 260 38.08 -15.65 30.58
C ARG A 260 39.30 -16.46 30.13
N ASN A 261 40.07 -15.93 29.18
CA ASN A 261 41.29 -16.55 28.68
C ASN A 261 42.44 -16.56 29.72
N ARG A 262 42.50 -15.58 30.63
CA ARG A 262 43.45 -15.61 31.76
C ARG A 262 43.05 -16.67 32.77
N ASP A 263 41.78 -16.71 33.16
CA ASP A 263 41.26 -17.68 34.14
C ASP A 263 41.49 -19.12 33.64
N GLN A 264 41.15 -19.40 32.38
CA GLN A 264 41.46 -20.68 31.71
C GLN A 264 42.97 -20.97 31.65
N SER A 265 43.81 -19.97 31.40
CA SER A 265 45.27 -20.13 31.40
C SER A 265 45.82 -20.46 32.79
N GLU A 266 45.22 -19.93 33.87
CA GLU A 266 45.59 -20.26 35.25
C GLU A 266 45.13 -21.67 35.65
N GLU A 267 43.93 -22.09 35.25
CA GLU A 267 43.45 -23.47 35.43
C GLU A 267 44.34 -24.49 34.71
N ILE A 268 44.69 -24.24 33.43
CA ILE A 268 45.58 -25.11 32.65
C ILE A 268 46.97 -25.22 33.32
N LYS A 269 47.55 -24.13 33.81
CA LYS A 269 48.83 -24.16 34.53
C LYS A 269 48.77 -25.00 35.79
N LYS A 270 47.65 -24.94 36.54
CA LYS A 270 47.43 -25.77 37.72
C LYS A 270 47.39 -27.26 37.36
N TYR A 271 46.59 -27.64 36.36
CA TYR A 271 46.54 -29.02 35.89
C TYR A 271 47.91 -29.55 35.40
N ILE A 272 48.72 -28.72 34.73
CA ILE A 272 50.10 -29.09 34.34
C ILE A 272 50.96 -29.37 35.59
N SER A 273 50.90 -28.50 36.61
CA SER A 273 51.63 -28.69 37.87
C SER A 273 51.22 -29.98 38.60
N ASP A 274 49.92 -30.28 38.65
CA ASP A 274 49.39 -31.48 39.27
C ASP A 274 49.82 -32.75 38.50
N ILE A 275 49.80 -32.70 37.16
CA ILE A 275 50.30 -33.76 36.28
C ILE A 275 51.80 -34.01 36.51
N ASP A 276 52.61 -32.96 36.62
CA ASP A 276 54.05 -33.12 36.83
C ASP A 276 54.39 -33.61 38.25
N HIS A 277 53.61 -33.22 39.27
CA HIS A 277 53.68 -33.84 40.59
C HIS A 277 53.40 -35.36 40.51
N LEU A 278 52.28 -35.74 39.91
CA LEU A 278 51.86 -37.14 39.74
C LEU A 278 52.85 -37.96 38.90
N LYS A 279 53.47 -37.37 37.86
CA LYS A 279 54.58 -38.03 37.12
C LYS A 279 55.80 -38.24 38.02
N SER A 280 56.16 -37.26 38.84
CA SER A 280 57.29 -37.38 39.79
C SER A 280 57.03 -38.47 40.83
N GLU A 281 55.78 -38.62 41.27
CA GLU A 281 55.34 -39.62 42.24
C GLU A 281 55.29 -41.02 41.62
N ASN A 282 54.70 -41.18 40.43
CA ASN A 282 54.78 -42.42 39.66
C ASN A 282 56.22 -42.84 39.38
N LYS A 283 57.13 -41.90 39.08
CA LYS A 283 58.56 -42.20 38.90
C LYS A 283 59.22 -42.71 40.19
N LYS A 284 58.86 -42.15 41.36
CA LYS A 284 59.33 -42.65 42.67
C LYS A 284 58.75 -44.03 42.97
N LEU A 285 57.46 -44.24 42.75
CA LEU A 285 56.77 -45.53 42.96
C LEU A 285 57.35 -46.62 42.05
N ASN A 286 57.55 -46.35 40.76
CA ASN A 286 58.18 -47.30 39.83
C ASN A 286 59.63 -47.61 40.22
N ALA A 287 60.40 -46.62 40.69
CA ALA A 287 61.75 -46.87 41.19
C ALA A 287 61.76 -47.70 42.49
N LEU A 288 60.78 -47.52 43.37
CA LEU A 288 60.58 -48.37 44.55
C LEU A 288 60.16 -49.79 44.16
N LEU A 289 59.29 -49.94 43.16
CA LEU A 289 58.82 -51.23 42.65
C LEU A 289 59.98 -52.03 42.04
N GLN A 290 60.77 -51.40 41.16
CA GLN A 290 62.02 -51.97 40.64
C GLN A 290 63.02 -52.30 41.75
N ALA A 291 63.11 -51.47 42.80
CA ALA A 291 63.97 -51.75 43.94
C ALA A 291 63.46 -52.91 44.83
N SER A 292 62.17 -53.24 44.83
CA SER A 292 61.65 -54.49 45.42
C SER A 292 61.91 -55.69 44.51
N GLU A 293 61.62 -55.60 43.21
CA GLU A 293 61.87 -56.68 42.24
C GLU A 293 63.37 -57.07 42.20
N ASN A 294 64.26 -56.08 42.21
CA ASN A 294 65.71 -56.30 42.28
C ASN A 294 66.17 -56.91 43.62
N LYS A 295 65.43 -56.72 44.72
CA LYS A 295 65.72 -57.36 46.02
C LYS A 295 65.13 -58.77 46.13
N GLU A 296 64.04 -59.04 45.44
CA GLU A 296 63.43 -60.36 45.36
C GLU A 296 64.29 -61.27 44.49
N THR A 297 64.66 -60.81 43.29
CA THR A 297 65.63 -61.51 42.42
C THR A 297 67.02 -61.70 43.05
N ASP A 298 67.53 -60.75 43.85
CA ASP A 298 68.78 -60.92 44.62
C ASP A 298 68.66 -61.97 45.76
N ARG A 299 67.46 -62.14 46.35
CA ARG A 299 67.21 -63.25 47.29
C ARG A 299 67.15 -64.59 46.55
N ASP A 300 66.44 -64.65 45.43
CA ASP A 300 66.33 -65.86 44.60
C ASP A 300 67.70 -66.31 44.10
N LEU A 301 68.54 -65.36 43.64
CA LEU A 301 69.94 -65.61 43.26
C LEU A 301 70.76 -66.18 44.42
N LYS A 302 70.62 -65.65 45.64
CA LYS A 302 71.31 -66.15 46.85
C LYS A 302 70.79 -67.52 47.31
N GLU A 303 69.52 -67.83 47.07
CA GLU A 303 69.01 -69.17 47.34
C GLU A 303 69.54 -70.17 46.31
N VAL A 304 69.57 -69.81 45.02
CA VAL A 304 70.17 -70.63 43.96
C VAL A 304 71.67 -70.84 44.21
N ASP A 305 72.42 -69.81 44.62
CA ASP A 305 73.85 -69.91 44.96
C ASP A 305 74.11 -70.80 46.19
N ASN A 306 73.27 -70.73 47.23
CA ASN A 306 73.33 -71.66 48.36
C ASN A 306 73.02 -73.11 47.93
N ARG A 307 72.03 -73.32 47.05
CA ARG A 307 71.72 -74.64 46.48
C ARG A 307 72.89 -75.15 45.61
N LEU A 308 73.51 -74.28 44.81
CA LEU A 308 74.71 -74.61 44.03
C LEU A 308 75.88 -75.00 44.95
N SER A 309 76.10 -74.24 46.03
CA SER A 309 77.15 -74.50 47.02
C SER A 309 76.94 -75.83 47.74
N GLN A 310 75.70 -76.19 48.07
CA GLN A 310 75.36 -77.52 48.61
C GLN A 310 75.60 -78.65 47.59
N ILE A 311 75.30 -78.43 46.31
CA ILE A 311 75.60 -79.38 45.23
C ILE A 311 77.12 -79.51 45.04
N ASN A 312 77.88 -78.42 45.08
CA ASN A 312 79.33 -78.41 44.91
C ASN A 312 80.05 -79.14 46.07
N PHE A 313 79.59 -78.93 47.31
CA PHE A 313 80.04 -79.69 48.48
C PHE A 313 79.70 -81.19 48.38
N GLY A 314 78.68 -81.56 47.60
CA GLY A 314 78.37 -82.95 47.24
C GLY A 314 79.15 -83.51 46.04
N MET A 315 79.83 -82.66 45.25
CA MET A 315 80.48 -83.04 43.98
C MET A 315 82.01 -83.21 44.04
N GLU A 316 82.68 -82.90 45.16
CA GLU A 316 84.13 -83.19 45.35
C GLU A 316 84.50 -84.69 45.36
N SER A 317 83.57 -85.58 44.98
CA SER A 317 83.79 -87.02 44.85
C SER A 317 83.19 -87.62 43.56
N LYS A 318 83.61 -87.12 42.37
CA LYS A 318 84.03 -87.96 41.24
C LYS A 318 84.62 -87.19 40.03
N SER A 319 85.63 -87.83 39.45
CA SER A 319 86.61 -87.36 38.46
C SER A 319 86.14 -87.18 37.01
N LYS A 320 86.72 -86.15 36.35
CA LYS A 320 87.41 -86.10 35.03
C LYS A 320 86.79 -86.73 33.75
N VAL A 321 86.89 -85.98 32.64
CA VAL A 321 87.33 -86.30 31.24
C VAL A 321 86.82 -85.15 30.32
N ASN A 322 87.68 -84.31 29.71
CA ASN A 322 88.23 -84.38 28.32
C ASN A 322 87.16 -84.21 27.20
N THR A 323 87.33 -83.53 26.06
CA THR A 323 88.41 -82.69 25.45
C THR A 323 87.86 -81.89 24.24
N ASP A 324 88.72 -81.07 23.59
CA ASP A 324 88.61 -80.46 22.24
C ASP A 324 87.59 -79.30 22.07
N ASP A 325 87.94 -78.06 21.73
CA ASP A 325 88.79 -77.45 20.67
C ASP A 325 88.08 -77.22 19.33
N THR A 326 87.63 -75.98 19.09
CA THR A 326 87.91 -75.25 17.83
C THR A 326 87.57 -73.75 17.94
N THR A 327 88.27 -72.94 17.15
CA THR A 327 88.06 -71.50 16.94
C THR A 327 86.96 -71.21 15.90
N VAL A 328 86.47 -69.97 15.83
CA VAL A 328 86.27 -69.16 14.59
C VAL A 328 85.66 -67.79 14.93
N GLU A 329 85.96 -66.79 14.10
CA GLU A 329 85.58 -65.38 14.24
C GLU A 329 84.24 -65.01 13.53
N HIS A 330 83.86 -63.74 13.69
CA HIS A 330 83.31 -62.84 12.65
C HIS A 330 81.80 -62.51 12.60
N ASP A 331 81.58 -61.20 12.37
CA ASP A 331 80.43 -60.40 11.92
C ASP A 331 79.27 -61.08 11.17
N GLY A 332 78.08 -60.47 11.24
CA GLY A 332 76.90 -60.96 10.51
C GLY A 332 75.71 -60.00 10.44
N SER A 333 75.92 -58.80 9.89
CA SER A 333 74.93 -57.79 9.50
C SER A 333 73.55 -58.27 8.98
N ASN A 334 72.49 -57.66 9.52
CA ASN A 334 71.44 -56.91 8.79
C ASN A 334 70.45 -57.63 7.84
N SER A 335 69.40 -56.88 7.46
CA SER A 335 68.59 -56.98 6.21
C SER A 335 67.18 -57.58 6.32
N ASN A 336 66.18 -56.72 6.56
CA ASN A 336 65.24 -56.20 5.53
C ASN A 336 63.94 -55.70 6.22
N ASN A 337 63.56 -54.42 6.19
CA ASN A 337 63.18 -53.56 5.05
C ASN A 337 62.07 -54.13 4.14
N LYS A 338 60.87 -53.56 4.27
CA LYS A 338 60.04 -53.12 3.14
C LYS A 338 59.26 -51.87 3.61
N LEU A 339 59.61 -50.65 3.17
CA LEU A 339 59.15 -49.97 1.92
C LEU A 339 57.62 -49.78 1.95
N GLU A 340 57.02 -48.59 1.77
CA GLU A 340 57.36 -47.40 0.93
C GLU A 340 56.62 -46.18 1.55
N LYS A 341 57.16 -44.95 1.72
CA LYS A 341 57.47 -43.87 0.74
C LYS A 341 56.26 -43.50 -0.15
N LEU A 342 55.79 -42.25 -0.25
CA LEU A 342 56.44 -40.96 -0.64
C LEU A 342 55.70 -39.76 0.01
N GLU A 343 56.37 -38.76 0.62
CA GLU A 343 56.82 -37.45 0.04
C GLU A 343 55.64 -36.47 -0.29
N LYS A 344 55.44 -35.36 0.46
CA LYS A 344 56.02 -33.98 0.33
C LYS A 344 55.21 -33.05 -0.62
N ASP A 345 55.05 -31.73 -0.45
CA ASP A 345 55.64 -30.68 0.43
C ASP A 345 54.60 -29.57 0.80
N ASP A 346 54.90 -28.79 1.85
CA ASP A 346 54.70 -27.33 2.09
C ASP A 346 53.37 -26.53 1.97
N VAL A 347 53.06 -25.86 3.11
CA VAL A 347 52.59 -24.46 3.31
C VAL A 347 51.22 -23.99 2.79
N ALA A 348 50.27 -23.75 3.72
CA ALA A 348 49.67 -22.42 4.00
C ALA A 348 48.72 -22.47 5.22
N GLU A 349 48.55 -21.33 5.90
CA GLU A 349 47.67 -21.16 7.06
C GLU A 349 46.19 -20.98 6.62
N HIS A 350 45.24 -21.55 7.36
CA HIS A 350 44.18 -20.75 7.99
C HIS A 350 43.40 -21.52 9.07
N SER A 351 43.04 -20.80 10.13
CA SER A 351 42.25 -21.24 11.27
C SER A 351 40.77 -21.39 10.95
N GLY A 352 40.16 -22.47 11.42
CA GLY A 352 38.71 -22.64 11.56
C GLY A 352 38.43 -23.67 12.65
N ILE A 353 38.20 -23.20 13.88
CA ILE A 353 37.69 -24.05 14.97
C ILE A 353 36.17 -23.98 14.91
N GLU A 354 35.53 -25.14 14.96
CA GLU A 354 34.08 -25.29 15.03
C GLU A 354 33.60 -24.94 16.45
N ASP A 355 32.74 -23.93 16.58
CA ASP A 355 32.05 -23.61 17.84
C ASP A 355 30.84 -24.55 18.02
N ASP A 356 31.03 -25.60 18.82
CA ASP A 356 29.95 -26.41 19.36
C ASP A 356 29.45 -25.79 20.67
N TYR A 357 28.28 -25.11 20.62
CA TYR A 357 27.62 -24.55 21.81
C TYR A 357 26.26 -25.21 22.05
N PHE A 358 26.19 -25.89 23.20
CA PHE A 358 24.96 -26.39 23.81
C PHE A 358 23.92 -25.26 24.01
N GLU A 359 22.67 -25.54 23.62
CA GLU A 359 21.51 -24.75 24.02
C GLU A 359 21.16 -25.06 25.49
N GLU A 360 21.12 -24.03 26.35
CA GLU A 360 20.42 -24.11 27.64
C GLU A 360 18.96 -23.64 27.51
N ASN A 361 18.07 -24.41 28.14
CA ASN A 361 16.62 -24.20 28.11
C ASN A 361 16.20 -22.81 28.64
N ILE A 362 15.49 -22.03 27.82
CA ILE A 362 14.60 -20.95 28.28
C ILE A 362 13.17 -21.18 27.77
N ASP A 363 12.59 -22.31 28.18
CA ASP A 363 11.15 -22.56 28.04
C ASP A 363 10.38 -21.68 29.04
N ASN A 364 9.97 -20.47 28.62
CA ASN A 364 8.67 -19.83 28.92
C ASN A 364 8.54 -18.39 28.39
N VAL A 365 8.65 -18.19 27.07
CA VAL A 365 7.92 -17.11 26.39
C VAL A 365 7.21 -17.71 25.19
N ALA A 366 5.88 -17.82 25.26
CA ALA A 366 5.10 -18.37 24.16
C ALA A 366 5.21 -17.46 22.93
N SER A 367 5.83 -17.96 21.86
CA SER A 367 5.79 -17.33 20.55
C SER A 367 4.34 -17.14 20.12
N ILE A 368 3.93 -15.87 20.05
CA ILE A 368 2.70 -15.49 19.36
C ILE A 368 3.04 -15.53 17.87
N ASP A 369 2.95 -16.72 17.27
CA ASP A 369 2.97 -16.87 15.82
C ASP A 369 1.76 -16.11 15.25
N LEU A 370 2.04 -14.93 14.69
CA LEU A 370 1.05 -14.13 13.98
C LEU A 370 0.54 -14.96 12.79
N PRO A 371 -0.77 -15.25 12.71
CA PRO A 371 -1.29 -16.12 11.67
C PRO A 371 -1.13 -15.47 10.30
N VAL A 372 -0.20 -15.99 9.49
CA VAL A 372 0.02 -15.56 8.11
C VAL A 372 -1.23 -15.90 7.29
N TYR A 373 -2.02 -14.87 6.99
CA TYR A 373 -3.25 -14.99 6.20
C TYR A 373 -2.93 -15.49 4.79
N LYS A 374 -3.28 -16.75 4.51
CA LYS A 374 -3.31 -17.29 3.15
C LYS A 374 -4.71 -17.03 2.54
N PRO A 375 -4.83 -16.18 1.51
CA PRO A 375 -6.13 -15.91 0.90
C PRO A 375 -6.74 -17.18 0.29
N SER A 376 -8.07 -17.30 0.33
CA SER A 376 -8.81 -18.49 -0.17
C SER A 376 -8.76 -18.67 -1.69
N LYS A 377 -8.10 -17.74 -2.40
CA LYS A 377 -7.78 -17.80 -3.83
C LYS A 377 -6.34 -17.32 -4.00
N PRO A 378 -5.56 -17.86 -4.95
CA PRO A 378 -4.30 -17.25 -5.34
C PRO A 378 -4.60 -15.88 -5.96
N VAL A 379 -4.19 -14.82 -5.28
CA VAL A 379 -4.23 -13.43 -5.78
C VAL A 379 -2.80 -13.05 -6.09
N ASP A 380 -2.55 -12.46 -7.25
CA ASP A 380 -1.23 -11.96 -7.62
C ASP A 380 -0.86 -10.81 -6.66
N PRO A 381 0.28 -10.85 -5.93
CA PRO A 381 0.73 -9.76 -5.06
C PRO A 381 0.92 -8.41 -5.76
N SER A 382 0.88 -8.38 -7.09
CA SER A 382 1.00 -7.23 -7.96
C SER A 382 -0.37 -6.65 -8.37
N GLU A 383 -1.47 -7.38 -8.20
CA GLU A 383 -2.78 -6.95 -8.69
C GLU A 383 -3.27 -5.66 -8.00
N GLY A 384 -3.58 -4.63 -8.79
CA GLY A 384 -4.15 -3.36 -8.29
C GLY A 384 -3.16 -2.25 -7.92
N ARG A 385 -1.90 -2.31 -8.38
CA ARG A 385 -0.94 -1.18 -8.32
C ARG A 385 -0.49 -0.76 -9.72
N ASP A 386 -0.16 0.51 -9.90
CA ASP A 386 0.20 1.10 -11.21
C ASP A 386 1.72 1.11 -11.48
N ASP A 387 2.55 0.69 -10.53
CA ASP A 387 4.01 0.63 -10.68
C ASP A 387 4.44 -0.45 -11.69
N TRP A 388 5.51 -0.23 -12.46
CA TRP A 388 6.07 -1.23 -13.37
C TRP A 388 7.45 -1.72 -12.91
N CYS A 389 7.67 -3.03 -12.99
CA CYS A 389 8.90 -3.69 -12.57
C CYS A 389 9.79 -4.06 -13.75
N GLY A 390 11.00 -3.50 -13.79
CA GLY A 390 11.99 -3.81 -14.81
C GLY A 390 12.79 -5.10 -14.61
N LEU A 391 12.55 -5.84 -13.51
CA LEU A 391 13.21 -7.14 -13.25
C LEU A 391 12.40 -8.31 -13.78
N CYS A 392 11.07 -8.30 -13.61
CA CYS A 392 10.17 -9.37 -14.08
C CYS A 392 9.21 -8.93 -15.21
N GLU A 393 9.34 -7.70 -15.70
CA GLU A 393 8.53 -7.05 -16.75
C GLU A 393 7.02 -6.89 -16.44
N ARG A 394 6.58 -7.17 -15.21
CA ARG A 394 5.17 -7.07 -14.79
C ARG A 394 4.82 -5.70 -14.20
N SER A 395 3.59 -5.28 -14.41
CA SER A 395 2.95 -4.18 -13.67
C SER A 395 2.47 -4.67 -12.29
N GLY A 396 2.36 -3.76 -11.34
CA GLY A 396 1.82 -4.00 -10.01
C GLY A 396 2.81 -3.93 -8.84
N HIS A 397 4.07 -3.63 -9.11
CA HIS A 397 5.12 -3.40 -8.12
C HIS A 397 6.34 -2.73 -8.78
N SER A 398 7.25 -2.18 -7.97
CA SER A 398 8.51 -1.62 -8.45
C SER A 398 9.67 -2.61 -8.34
N SER A 399 10.76 -2.40 -9.09
CA SER A 399 11.95 -3.25 -9.06
C SER A 399 12.61 -3.42 -7.68
N ILE A 400 12.33 -2.55 -6.72
CA ILE A 400 12.84 -2.63 -5.34
C ILE A 400 12.00 -3.56 -4.46
N ASN A 401 10.74 -3.81 -4.83
CA ASN A 401 9.80 -4.65 -4.10
C ASN A 401 9.25 -5.74 -5.03
N CYS A 402 10.14 -6.42 -5.77
CA CYS A 402 9.75 -7.47 -6.72
C CYS A 402 9.42 -8.78 -5.97
N PRO A 403 8.15 -9.21 -5.90
CA PRO A 403 7.81 -10.49 -5.24
C PRO A 403 8.26 -11.71 -6.05
N TYR A 404 8.80 -11.49 -7.27
CA TYR A 404 9.25 -12.49 -8.23
C TYR A 404 10.77 -12.47 -8.47
N GLU A 405 11.54 -11.77 -7.63
CA GLU A 405 13.00 -11.65 -7.79
C GLU A 405 13.72 -13.01 -7.78
N ASN A 406 13.16 -14.00 -7.07
CA ASN A 406 13.69 -15.36 -6.97
C ASN A 406 13.15 -16.35 -8.03
N ASP A 407 12.19 -15.95 -8.87
CA ASP A 407 11.55 -16.84 -9.87
C ASP A 407 12.28 -16.85 -11.24
N ILE A 408 13.46 -16.21 -11.32
CA ILE A 408 14.20 -15.94 -12.56
C ILE A 408 15.45 -16.85 -12.74
N PHE A 409 15.69 -17.78 -11.79
CA PHE A 409 16.83 -18.72 -11.80
C PHE A 409 16.42 -20.19 -11.64
#